data_AF-A0A7C6SVG9-F1
#
_entry.id   AF-A0A7C6SVG9-F1
#
_cell.length_a   1.000
_cell.length_b   1.000
_cell.length_c   1.000
_cell.angle_alpha   90.00
_cell.angle_beta   90.00
_cell.angle_gamma   90.00
#
_symmetry.space_group_name_H-M   'P 1'
#
loop_
_entity.id
_entity.type
_entity.pdbx_description
1 polymer ?
#
loop_
_entity_poly.entity_id
_entity_poly.type
_entity_poly.pdbx_seq_one_letter_code
_entity_poly.pdbx_strand_id
1 'polypeptide(L)'
;MYRRLCREALVCVLLMSISIGMAYSVTAVAAGSGQKVGGPGVVQVYPSHGMDNVPVDTSIHVVFSEPMDETSTISAISISPTPELSHSTSWQFLHNNSVLVITPARPLKYSTTYRVTVKRDAMNSGNTGLGQDYEWSFTTVESPASPVELPRNGGFAEGDITGWKWSHTEERGSRAAQWSIVSDKDREHVLSVSRPPTFEMGSCSLEQAINAEVPLTGLVFLSFDVMIGDYTLKQYDPKDTYPLKVTVTYLDKEGKERSFVRAYYYYMPVEGGIAGFSEFVEAGKWSQKSYNLSAEVPRPSYIKSLKLEFSGWAWVCMVDNIRFVW
;
A
#
# COMPACT_ATOMS: atom_id res chain seq x y z
N MET A 1 6.36 5.44 -22.68
CA MET A 1 6.09 6.64 -23.48
C MET A 1 4.87 7.45 -22.98
N TYR A 2 3.96 6.87 -22.19
CA TYR A 2 2.76 7.56 -21.66
C TYR A 2 2.98 8.37 -20.35
N ARG A 3 4.15 8.26 -19.70
CA ARG A 3 4.48 8.99 -18.45
C ARG A 3 5.00 10.42 -18.66
N ARG A 4 5.25 10.86 -19.90
CA ARG A 4 5.63 12.26 -20.20
C ARG A 4 4.43 13.17 -20.51
N LEU A 5 3.31 12.61 -20.98
CA LEU A 5 2.12 13.39 -21.38
C LEU A 5 1.22 13.78 -20.19
N CYS A 6 1.13 12.97 -19.14
CA CYS A 6 0.32 13.33 -17.96
C CYS A 6 0.98 14.37 -17.03
N ARG A 7 2.29 14.63 -17.17
CA ARG A 7 3.00 15.63 -16.35
C ARG A 7 2.80 17.06 -16.87
N GLU A 8 2.43 17.22 -18.13
CA GLU A 8 2.09 18.52 -18.73
C GLU A 8 0.59 18.83 -18.68
N ALA A 9 -0.26 17.80 -18.65
CA ALA A 9 -1.72 17.98 -18.62
C ALA A 9 -2.25 18.60 -17.31
N LEU A 10 -1.58 18.39 -16.18
CA LEU A 10 -2.01 18.94 -14.88
C LEU A 10 -1.71 20.44 -14.72
N VAL A 11 -0.72 20.96 -15.47
CA VAL A 11 -0.33 22.38 -15.46
C VAL A 11 -1.33 23.24 -16.24
N CYS A 12 -2.04 22.66 -17.21
CA CYS A 12 -3.00 23.38 -18.04
C CYS A 12 -4.38 23.62 -17.37
N VAL A 13 -4.72 22.90 -16.30
CA VAL A 13 -6.05 23.02 -15.66
C VAL A 13 -6.12 24.21 -14.69
N LEU A 14 -4.99 24.78 -14.26
CA LEU A 14 -4.96 25.94 -13.36
C LEU A 14 -5.02 27.32 -14.07
N LEU A 15 -5.03 27.37 -15.42
CA LEU A 15 -4.91 28.64 -16.17
C LEU A 15 -6.09 28.98 -17.12
N MET A 16 -7.24 28.30 -17.06
CA MET A 16 -8.39 28.66 -17.91
C MET A 16 -9.53 29.35 -17.14
N SER A 17 -9.48 30.68 -17.08
CA SER A 17 -10.68 31.52 -17.18
C SER A 17 -10.31 32.80 -17.95
N ILE A 18 -10.70 32.84 -19.23
CA ILE A 18 -10.31 33.89 -20.19
C ILE A 18 -11.55 34.74 -20.55
N SER A 19 -11.29 36.04 -20.70
CA SER A 19 -11.77 36.96 -21.75
C SER A 19 -13.20 37.53 -21.73
N ILE A 20 -13.24 38.85 -21.46
CA ILE A 20 -13.89 39.88 -22.31
C ILE A 20 -12.88 41.05 -22.27
N GLY A 21 -12.34 41.67 -23.32
CA GLY A 21 -12.75 41.86 -24.70
C GLY A 21 -12.76 43.37 -24.97
N MET A 22 -11.66 43.99 -25.40
CA MET A 22 -11.64 45.22 -26.21
C MET A 22 -10.21 45.58 -26.67
N ALA A 23 -10.07 45.81 -27.97
CA ALA A 23 -8.85 46.22 -28.64
C ALA A 23 -8.68 47.75 -28.61
N TYR A 24 -7.46 48.21 -28.30
CA TYR A 24 -6.96 49.53 -28.68
C TYR A 24 -5.51 49.37 -29.15
N SER A 25 -5.14 50.08 -30.21
CA SER A 25 -3.81 50.06 -30.81
C SER A 25 -3.06 51.38 -30.61
N VAL A 26 -1.72 51.27 -30.67
CA VAL A 26 -0.66 52.30 -30.82
C VAL A 26 -0.35 53.08 -29.50
N THR A 27 0.88 53.35 -29.04
CA THR A 27 2.24 53.49 -29.60
C THR A 27 3.31 52.90 -28.66
N ALA A 28 4.35 52.28 -29.22
CA ALA A 28 5.57 51.96 -28.47
C ALA A 28 6.37 53.24 -28.18
N VAL A 29 6.54 53.56 -26.89
CA VAL A 29 7.54 54.51 -26.41
C VAL A 29 8.65 53.68 -25.74
N ALA A 30 9.86 53.78 -26.28
CA ALA A 30 11.05 53.21 -25.67
C ALA A 30 11.56 54.11 -24.53
N ALA A 31 12.28 53.48 -23.61
CA ALA A 31 13.09 54.04 -22.52
C ALA A 31 12.33 54.40 -21.22
N GLY A 32 12.19 53.37 -20.39
CA GLY A 32 12.25 53.48 -18.95
C GLY A 32 12.82 52.17 -18.41
N SER A 33 14.14 52.10 -18.24
CA SER A 33 14.78 51.06 -17.44
C SER A 33 14.42 51.31 -15.97
N GLY A 34 13.17 50.99 -15.61
CA GLY A 34 12.78 50.80 -14.24
C GLY A 34 13.33 49.45 -13.81
N GLN A 35 14.34 49.45 -12.94
CA GLN A 35 14.59 48.29 -12.10
C GLN A 35 13.23 47.83 -11.55
N LYS A 36 12.90 46.55 -11.71
CA LYS A 36 11.82 45.94 -10.94
C LYS A 36 12.21 46.11 -9.46
N VAL A 37 11.67 47.12 -8.78
CA VAL A 37 11.92 47.40 -7.35
C VAL A 37 11.04 46.47 -6.50
N GLY A 38 11.12 45.18 -6.77
CA GLY A 38 10.41 44.14 -6.03
C GLY A 38 11.19 42.84 -6.19
N GLY A 39 11.69 42.33 -5.07
CA GLY A 39 12.36 41.02 -5.01
C GLY A 39 11.39 39.87 -5.31
N PRO A 40 11.89 38.62 -5.31
CA PRO A 40 11.06 37.45 -5.50
C PRO A 40 9.96 37.35 -4.45
N GLY A 41 8.79 36.86 -4.83
CA GLY A 41 7.70 36.54 -3.92
C GLY A 41 7.11 35.17 -4.20
N VAL A 42 6.48 34.57 -3.19
CA VAL A 42 5.68 33.34 -3.36
C VAL A 42 4.29 33.73 -3.87
N VAL A 43 3.93 33.21 -5.03
CA VAL A 43 2.65 33.48 -5.72
C VAL A 43 1.61 32.40 -5.41
N GLN A 44 2.04 31.14 -5.32
CA GLN A 44 1.15 30.02 -5.10
C GLN A 44 1.88 28.87 -4.40
N VAL A 45 1.15 28.13 -3.57
CA VAL A 45 1.63 26.91 -2.93
C VAL A 45 0.62 25.78 -3.07
N TYR A 46 1.12 24.55 -3.11
CA TYR A 46 0.32 23.33 -2.99
C TYR A 46 1.04 22.33 -2.08
N PRO A 47 0.36 21.62 -1.17
CA PRO A 47 -1.01 21.86 -0.71
C PRO A 47 -1.24 23.30 -0.26
N SER A 48 -2.46 23.83 -0.45
CA SER A 48 -2.76 25.21 -0.09
C SER A 48 -2.81 25.41 1.42
N HIS A 49 -2.67 26.65 1.89
CA HIS A 49 -2.75 26.96 3.32
C HIS A 49 -4.08 26.47 3.92
N GLY A 50 -4.01 25.68 5.00
CA GLY A 50 -5.16 25.11 5.69
C GLY A 50 -5.83 23.95 4.96
N MET A 51 -5.22 23.38 3.91
CA MET A 51 -5.77 22.20 3.23
C MET A 51 -5.72 20.98 4.15
N ASP A 52 -6.84 20.29 4.29
CA ASP A 52 -6.98 19.03 5.04
C ASP A 52 -7.11 17.83 4.10
N ASN A 53 -7.00 16.62 4.65
CA ASN A 53 -7.08 15.35 3.93
C ASN A 53 -6.11 15.25 2.74
N VAL A 54 -4.92 15.80 2.91
CA VAL A 54 -3.87 15.75 1.89
C VAL A 54 -3.25 14.35 1.81
N PRO A 55 -3.22 13.70 0.63
CA PRO A 55 -2.59 12.39 0.47
C PRO A 55 -1.15 12.37 1.00
N VAL A 56 -0.79 11.30 1.71
CA VAL A 56 0.55 11.19 2.30
C VAL A 56 1.67 11.06 1.27
N ASP A 57 1.36 10.65 0.04
CA ASP A 57 2.31 10.58 -1.08
C ASP A 57 2.36 11.87 -1.91
N THR A 58 1.77 12.97 -1.42
CA THR A 58 1.78 14.27 -2.10
C THR A 58 3.19 14.85 -2.23
N SER A 59 3.41 15.62 -3.30
CA SER A 59 4.53 16.55 -3.43
C SER A 59 4.10 17.96 -2.96
N ILE A 60 5.06 18.73 -2.46
CA ILE A 60 4.86 20.13 -2.08
C ILE A 60 5.37 21.02 -3.22
N HIS A 61 4.58 22.00 -3.65
CA HIS A 61 4.90 22.91 -4.73
C HIS A 61 4.94 24.35 -4.22
N VAL A 62 5.92 25.11 -4.69
CA VAL A 62 6.05 26.54 -4.46
C VAL A 62 6.27 27.22 -5.80
N VAL A 63 5.40 28.17 -6.13
CA VAL A 63 5.49 28.99 -7.33
C VAL A 63 5.95 30.38 -6.92
N PHE A 64 7.06 30.82 -7.48
CA PHE A 64 7.65 32.14 -7.26
C PHE A 64 7.29 33.08 -8.41
N SER A 65 7.32 34.39 -8.14
CA SER A 65 7.05 35.44 -9.13
C SER A 65 8.16 35.61 -10.17
N GLU A 66 9.32 35.01 -9.93
CA GLU A 66 10.50 35.09 -10.79
C GLU A 66 11.44 33.88 -10.57
N PRO A 67 12.41 33.64 -11.46
CA PRO A 67 13.42 32.60 -11.29
C PRO A 67 14.22 32.72 -9.98
N MET A 68 14.31 31.61 -9.25
CA MET A 68 15.06 31.51 -8.00
C MET A 68 16.46 30.91 -8.19
N ASP A 69 17.39 31.29 -7.32
CA ASP A 69 18.65 30.55 -7.16
C ASP A 69 18.39 29.28 -6.34
N GLU A 70 18.79 28.13 -6.89
CA GLU A 70 18.42 26.82 -6.32
C GLU A 70 19.08 26.58 -4.96
N THR A 71 20.36 26.94 -4.82
CA THR A 71 21.15 26.62 -3.63
C THR A 71 20.68 27.41 -2.41
N SER A 72 20.48 28.72 -2.59
CA SER A 72 19.94 29.59 -1.55
C SER A 72 18.51 29.20 -1.19
N THR A 73 17.67 28.89 -2.18
CA THR A 73 16.26 28.54 -1.96
C THR A 73 16.13 27.22 -1.21
N ILE A 74 16.87 26.17 -1.57
CA ILE A 74 16.86 24.89 -0.85
C ILE A 74 17.30 25.10 0.61
N SER A 75 18.33 25.92 0.85
CA SER A 75 18.85 26.18 2.20
C SER A 75 17.89 27.00 3.08
N ALA A 76 17.05 27.81 2.45
CA ALA A 76 16.09 28.69 3.10
C ALA A 76 14.72 28.02 3.39
N ILE A 77 14.50 26.79 2.92
CA ILE A 77 13.23 26.08 3.13
C ILE A 77 13.34 25.14 4.33
N SER A 78 12.33 25.21 5.21
CA SER A 78 12.13 24.24 6.29
C SER A 78 10.71 23.71 6.34
N ILE A 79 10.57 22.42 6.67
CA ILE A 79 9.28 21.73 6.83
C ILE A 79 9.26 21.10 8.22
N SER A 80 8.18 21.30 8.98
CA SER A 80 7.98 20.76 10.33
C SER A 80 6.65 20.01 10.45
N PRO A 81 6.62 18.76 10.93
CA PRO A 81 7.79 17.93 11.25
C PRO A 81 8.61 17.62 10.00
N THR A 82 9.91 17.40 10.16
CA THR A 82 10.82 17.15 9.02
C THR A 82 10.46 15.84 8.31
N PRO A 83 10.03 15.87 7.03
CA PRO A 83 9.84 14.66 6.24
C PRO A 83 11.20 14.08 5.82
N GLU A 84 11.22 12.81 5.41
CA GLU A 84 12.42 12.23 4.81
C GLU A 84 12.66 12.85 3.43
N LEU A 85 13.68 13.67 3.30
CA LEU A 85 14.11 14.29 2.03
C LEU A 85 15.47 13.73 1.62
N SER A 86 15.61 13.37 0.34
CA SER A 86 16.88 13.04 -0.28
C SER A 86 17.40 14.27 -1.01
N HIS A 87 18.50 14.87 -0.53
CA HIS A 87 19.02 16.14 -1.05
C HIS A 87 19.15 16.21 -2.58
N SER A 88 19.41 15.09 -3.27
CA SER A 88 19.58 15.07 -4.73
C SER A 88 18.30 14.80 -5.52
N THR A 89 17.28 14.17 -4.92
CA THR A 89 16.08 13.72 -5.66
C THR A 89 14.78 14.35 -5.14
N SER A 90 14.81 14.98 -3.97
CA SER A 90 13.63 15.61 -3.40
C SER A 90 13.37 17.01 -3.93
N TRP A 91 14.33 17.65 -4.58
CA TRP A 91 14.21 19.04 -5.04
C TRP A 91 14.22 19.09 -6.56
N GLN A 92 13.19 19.66 -7.16
CA GLN A 92 13.10 19.84 -8.59
C GLN A 92 12.62 21.26 -8.91
N PHE A 93 13.48 22.01 -9.59
CA PHE A 93 13.14 23.32 -10.16
C PHE A 93 12.63 23.14 -11.59
N LEU A 94 11.51 23.78 -11.89
CA LEU A 94 10.82 23.77 -13.18
C LEU A 94 10.56 25.21 -13.62
N HIS A 95 10.15 25.36 -14.87
CA HIS A 95 9.73 26.64 -15.45
C HIS A 95 10.77 27.75 -15.24
N ASN A 96 12.01 27.50 -15.69
CA ASN A 96 13.14 28.41 -15.51
C ASN A 96 13.36 28.80 -14.04
N ASN A 97 13.35 27.80 -13.16
CA ASN A 97 13.55 27.92 -11.71
C ASN A 97 12.54 28.79 -10.94
N SER A 98 11.39 29.08 -11.55
CA SER A 98 10.29 29.79 -10.86
C SER A 98 9.32 28.85 -10.14
N VAL A 99 9.40 27.54 -10.39
CA VAL A 99 8.55 26.54 -9.71
C VAL A 99 9.44 25.53 -9.02
N LEU A 100 9.33 25.42 -7.70
CA LEU A 100 9.97 24.38 -6.91
C LEU A 100 8.97 23.27 -6.59
N VAL A 101 9.37 22.04 -6.84
CA VAL A 101 8.67 20.82 -6.43
C VAL A 101 9.54 20.08 -5.41
N ILE A 102 9.01 19.90 -4.21
CA ILE A 102 9.60 19.14 -3.12
C ILE A 102 8.89 17.79 -3.04
N THR A 103 9.61 16.70 -3.33
CA THR A 103 9.07 15.34 -3.28
C THR A 103 9.71 14.58 -2.12
N PRO A 104 8.94 14.27 -1.06
CA PRO A 104 9.41 13.41 0.02
C PRO A 104 9.94 12.06 -0.51
N ALA A 105 11.05 11.59 0.05
CA ALA A 105 11.65 10.30 -0.30
C ALA A 105 10.82 9.12 0.21
N ARG A 106 10.01 9.35 1.25
CA ARG A 106 8.97 8.45 1.75
C ARG A 106 7.66 9.21 1.90
N PRO A 107 6.50 8.52 1.87
CA PRO A 107 5.24 9.18 2.17
C PRO A 107 5.29 9.88 3.53
N LEU A 108 4.60 11.00 3.61
CA LEU A 108 4.38 11.78 4.83
C LEU A 108 3.66 10.93 5.89
N LYS A 109 3.73 11.39 7.14
CA LYS A 109 2.99 10.77 8.24
C LYS A 109 1.49 11.07 8.09
N TYR A 110 0.65 10.10 8.42
CA TYR A 110 -0.80 10.27 8.52
C TYR A 110 -1.17 11.22 9.66
N SER A 111 -2.37 11.83 9.59
CA SER A 111 -2.95 12.70 10.62
C SER A 111 -1.98 13.76 11.15
N THR A 112 -1.14 14.31 10.28
CA THR A 112 -0.04 15.20 10.68
C THR A 112 -0.17 16.54 9.98
N THR A 113 -0.22 17.62 10.76
CA THR A 113 -0.12 18.98 10.22
C THR A 113 1.34 19.29 9.93
N TYR A 114 1.65 19.46 8.64
CA TYR A 114 2.95 19.94 8.16
C TYR A 114 2.91 21.45 7.98
N ARG A 115 3.94 22.12 8.50
CA ARG A 115 4.18 23.56 8.38
C ARG A 115 5.42 23.77 7.52
N VAL A 116 5.26 24.49 6.42
CA VAL A 116 6.34 24.80 5.48
C VAL A 116 6.67 26.29 5.59
N THR A 117 7.95 26.59 5.63
CA THR A 117 8.47 27.96 5.71
C THR A 117 9.51 28.15 4.62
N VAL A 118 9.33 29.17 3.79
CA VAL A 118 10.35 29.70 2.89
C VAL A 118 10.87 30.97 3.55
N LYS A 119 12.11 30.93 4.04
CA LYS A 119 12.70 32.07 4.74
C LYS A 119 13.05 33.20 3.77
N ARG A 120 13.09 34.43 4.29
CA ARG A 120 13.39 35.68 3.57
C ARG A 120 14.75 35.71 2.86
N ASP A 121 15.65 34.80 3.20
CA ASP A 121 16.99 34.65 2.63
C ASP A 121 17.03 33.76 1.37
N ALA A 122 15.93 33.13 0.97
CA ALA A 122 15.80 32.54 -0.37
C ALA A 122 15.96 33.65 -1.43
N MET A 123 16.92 33.49 -2.33
CA MET A 123 17.32 34.53 -3.30
C MET A 123 16.91 34.18 -4.73
N ASN A 124 16.64 35.22 -5.52
CA ASN A 124 16.62 35.09 -6.98
C ASN A 124 18.04 34.97 -7.56
N SER A 125 18.15 34.73 -8.86
CA SER A 125 19.45 34.68 -9.56
C SER A 125 20.22 36.03 -9.54
N GLY A 126 19.57 37.11 -9.13
CA GLY A 126 20.14 38.45 -8.95
C GLY A 126 20.54 38.76 -7.51
N ASN A 127 20.65 37.75 -6.62
CA ASN A 127 21.00 37.89 -5.21
C ASN A 127 20.06 38.79 -4.39
N THR A 128 18.80 38.89 -4.80
CA THR A 128 17.74 39.59 -4.06
C THR A 128 16.88 38.58 -3.32
N GLY A 129 16.73 38.74 -2.00
CA GLY A 129 15.92 37.84 -1.16
C GLY A 129 14.41 38.10 -1.24
N LEU A 130 13.61 37.19 -0.69
CA LEU A 130 12.13 37.32 -0.58
C LEU A 130 11.67 38.55 0.20
N GLY A 131 12.50 39.07 1.11
CA GLY A 131 12.20 40.21 1.97
C GLY A 131 11.43 39.87 3.25
N GLN A 132 10.55 38.86 3.21
CA GLN A 132 9.85 38.32 4.39
C GLN A 132 9.73 36.80 4.31
N ASP A 133 9.59 36.15 5.45
CA ASP A 133 9.30 34.72 5.50
C ASP A 133 7.89 34.48 4.95
N TYR A 134 7.72 33.40 4.19
CA TYR A 134 6.43 32.90 3.74
C TYR A 134 6.15 31.56 4.39
N GLU A 135 5.02 31.45 5.09
CA GLU A 135 4.70 30.27 5.89
C GLU A 135 3.28 29.79 5.63
N TRP A 136 3.13 28.47 5.50
CA TRP A 136 1.81 27.84 5.41
C TRP A 136 1.80 26.46 6.03
N SER A 137 0.60 25.90 6.21
CA SER A 137 0.43 24.55 6.71
C SER A 137 -0.66 23.79 5.98
N PHE A 138 -0.59 22.46 6.04
CA PHE A 138 -1.60 21.53 5.56
C PHE A 138 -1.64 20.28 6.43
N THR A 139 -2.76 19.56 6.43
CA THR A 139 -2.96 18.35 7.24
C THR A 139 -3.13 17.13 6.34
N THR A 140 -2.33 16.09 6.61
CA THR A 140 -2.44 14.82 5.87
C THR A 140 -3.67 14.02 6.28
N VAL A 141 -4.11 13.14 5.38
CA VAL A 141 -5.25 12.21 5.61
C VAL A 141 -5.01 11.34 6.84
N GLU A 142 -6.09 10.82 7.43
CA GLU A 142 -6.02 9.84 8.51
C GLU A 142 -5.48 8.49 8.03
N SER A 143 -4.83 7.73 8.92
CA SER A 143 -4.44 6.36 8.56
C SER A 143 -5.69 5.52 8.33
N PRO A 144 -5.73 4.69 7.27
CA PRO A 144 -6.77 3.66 7.16
C PRO A 144 -6.87 2.88 8.46
N ALA A 145 -8.09 2.70 8.95
CA ALA A 145 -8.33 1.94 10.17
C ALA A 145 -7.86 0.49 9.95
N SER A 146 -7.16 -0.05 10.94
CA SER A 146 -6.90 -1.49 11.01
C SER A 146 -8.25 -2.19 11.09
N PRO A 147 -8.47 -3.28 10.33
CA PRO A 147 -9.73 -3.97 10.35
C PRO A 147 -9.79 -4.78 11.65
N VAL A 148 -10.37 -4.16 12.67
CA VAL A 148 -10.45 -4.68 14.04
C VAL A 148 -11.05 -6.09 14.09
N GLU A 149 -11.89 -6.43 13.11
CA GLU A 149 -12.67 -7.67 13.07
C GLU A 149 -12.33 -8.56 11.86
N LEU A 150 -11.25 -8.29 11.11
CA LEU A 150 -10.90 -9.09 9.93
C LEU A 150 -9.66 -9.98 10.12
N PRO A 151 -9.71 -11.22 9.61
CA PRO A 151 -10.89 -11.88 9.05
C PRO A 151 -11.97 -12.14 10.11
N ARG A 152 -13.25 -11.96 9.71
CA ARG A 152 -14.42 -12.28 10.53
C ARG A 152 -14.35 -13.72 10.97
N ASN A 153 -14.60 -13.92 12.27
CA ASN A 153 -14.53 -15.22 12.91
C ASN A 153 -13.20 -15.96 12.62
N GLY A 154 -12.07 -15.24 12.54
CA GLY A 154 -10.74 -15.80 12.24
C GLY A 154 -10.17 -16.72 13.32
N GLY A 155 -10.70 -16.65 14.54
CA GLY A 155 -10.48 -17.63 15.63
C GLY A 155 -11.64 -18.61 15.82
N PHE A 156 -12.60 -18.63 14.88
CA PHE A 156 -13.69 -19.61 14.81
C PHE A 156 -14.60 -19.72 16.06
N ALA A 157 -14.60 -18.72 16.94
CA ALA A 157 -15.34 -18.70 18.20
C ALA A 157 -16.88 -18.75 18.04
N GLU A 158 -17.41 -18.42 16.86
CA GLU A 158 -18.85 -18.53 16.58
C GLU A 158 -19.31 -19.99 16.37
N GLY A 159 -18.39 -20.96 16.39
CA GLY A 159 -18.70 -22.38 16.25
C GLY A 159 -18.97 -22.82 14.80
N ASP A 160 -18.81 -21.92 13.84
CA ASP A 160 -18.91 -22.18 12.42
C ASP A 160 -17.86 -21.39 11.62
N ILE A 161 -18.07 -21.26 10.31
CA ILE A 161 -17.21 -20.49 9.40
C ILE A 161 -17.90 -19.21 8.91
N THR A 162 -18.71 -18.58 9.76
CA THR A 162 -19.42 -17.33 9.43
C THR A 162 -18.48 -16.29 8.82
N GLY A 163 -18.91 -15.72 7.70
CA GLY A 163 -18.11 -14.80 6.88
C GLY A 163 -17.19 -15.46 5.86
N TRP A 164 -17.00 -16.79 5.89
CA TRP A 164 -16.19 -17.51 4.92
C TRP A 164 -17.06 -18.24 3.89
N LYS A 165 -16.62 -18.20 2.63
CA LYS A 165 -17.19 -18.94 1.53
C LYS A 165 -16.49 -20.29 1.39
N TRP A 166 -17.21 -21.36 1.72
CA TRP A 166 -16.78 -22.73 1.43
C TRP A 166 -17.00 -23.06 -0.05
N SER A 167 -16.03 -23.73 -0.67
CA SER A 167 -16.15 -24.26 -2.02
C SER A 167 -15.33 -25.54 -2.15
N HIS A 168 -15.81 -26.52 -2.91
CA HIS A 168 -15.10 -27.76 -3.19
C HIS A 168 -15.36 -28.17 -4.65
N THR A 169 -14.43 -28.88 -5.27
CA THR A 169 -14.52 -29.27 -6.69
C THR A 169 -14.92 -30.73 -6.90
N GLU A 170 -15.39 -31.40 -5.84
CA GLU A 170 -15.64 -32.84 -5.82
C GLU A 170 -17.08 -33.17 -6.27
N GLU A 171 -17.26 -34.31 -6.95
CA GLU A 171 -18.58 -34.76 -7.41
C GLU A 171 -19.52 -35.12 -6.25
N ARG A 172 -20.83 -34.88 -6.46
CA ARG A 172 -21.89 -35.19 -5.48
C ARG A 172 -21.99 -36.71 -5.29
N GLY A 173 -21.45 -37.22 -4.18
CA GLY A 173 -21.43 -38.66 -3.85
C GLY A 173 -20.05 -39.21 -3.51
N SER A 174 -18.98 -38.48 -3.86
CA SER A 174 -17.63 -38.72 -3.34
C SER A 174 -17.59 -38.42 -1.83
N ARG A 175 -16.66 -39.03 -1.09
CA ARG A 175 -16.41 -38.66 0.33
C ARG A 175 -15.78 -37.27 0.36
N ALA A 176 -16.63 -36.26 0.23
CA ALA A 176 -16.25 -34.88 0.06
C ALA A 176 -15.47 -34.35 1.26
N ALA A 177 -14.68 -33.31 1.03
CA ALA A 177 -14.08 -32.55 2.10
C ALA A 177 -15.17 -32.00 3.03
N GLN A 178 -14.87 -31.97 4.32
CA GLN A 178 -15.74 -31.50 5.37
C GLN A 178 -14.98 -30.52 6.24
N TRP A 179 -15.73 -29.61 6.86
CA TRP A 179 -15.21 -28.74 7.88
C TRP A 179 -16.05 -28.88 9.15
N SER A 180 -15.42 -28.63 10.29
CA SER A 180 -16.07 -28.56 11.60
C SER A 180 -15.26 -27.65 12.51
N ILE A 181 -15.92 -26.94 13.42
CA ILE A 181 -15.23 -26.26 14.51
C ILE A 181 -15.14 -27.24 15.69
N VAL A 182 -13.92 -27.48 16.16
CA VAL A 182 -13.63 -28.46 17.22
C VAL A 182 -12.75 -27.82 18.28
N SER A 183 -12.63 -28.47 19.44
CA SER A 183 -11.60 -28.17 20.43
C SER A 183 -10.36 -29.02 20.17
N ASP A 184 -9.17 -28.44 20.28
CA ASP A 184 -7.90 -29.18 20.32
C ASP A 184 -7.02 -28.70 21.47
N LYS A 185 -6.78 -29.57 22.45
CA LYS A 185 -5.98 -29.29 23.65
C LYS A 185 -6.53 -28.08 24.42
N ASP A 186 -5.79 -26.98 24.44
CA ASP A 186 -6.09 -25.71 25.10
C ASP A 186 -6.86 -24.72 24.21
N ARG A 187 -7.13 -25.08 22.94
CA ARG A 187 -7.90 -24.26 21.99
C ARG A 187 -9.34 -24.74 21.94
N GLU A 188 -10.28 -23.87 22.29
CA GLU A 188 -11.70 -24.20 22.36
C GLU A 188 -12.36 -24.24 20.97
N HIS A 189 -11.91 -23.40 20.04
CA HIS A 189 -12.50 -23.23 18.72
C HIS A 189 -11.43 -23.23 17.64
N VAL A 190 -11.29 -24.34 16.92
CA VAL A 190 -10.38 -24.45 15.78
C VAL A 190 -11.13 -24.97 14.56
N LEU A 191 -10.83 -24.38 13.39
CA LEU A 191 -11.35 -24.90 12.15
C LEU A 191 -10.59 -26.16 11.78
N SER A 192 -11.27 -27.30 11.81
CA SER A 192 -10.77 -28.57 11.26
C SER A 192 -11.35 -28.79 9.88
N VAL A 193 -10.50 -28.84 8.87
CA VAL A 193 -10.85 -29.22 7.49
C VAL A 193 -10.24 -30.58 7.21
N SER A 194 -11.09 -31.53 6.83
CA SER A 194 -10.66 -32.89 6.58
C SER A 194 -11.28 -33.47 5.34
N ARG A 195 -10.59 -34.45 4.77
CA ARG A 195 -11.13 -35.33 3.75
C ARG A 195 -10.63 -36.75 4.03
N PRO A 196 -11.53 -37.73 4.11
CA PRO A 196 -11.13 -39.12 4.29
C PRO A 196 -10.44 -39.66 3.02
N PRO A 197 -9.70 -40.78 3.12
CA PRO A 197 -9.05 -41.37 1.96
C PRO A 197 -10.03 -41.77 0.86
N THR A 198 -9.69 -41.40 -0.38
CA THR A 198 -10.43 -41.75 -1.61
C THR A 198 -9.47 -42.19 -2.72
N PHE A 199 -10.03 -42.58 -3.88
CA PHE A 199 -9.27 -42.97 -5.08
C PHE A 199 -9.02 -41.80 -6.05
N GLU A 200 -9.44 -40.59 -5.69
CA GLU A 200 -9.28 -39.40 -6.52
C GLU A 200 -8.80 -38.22 -5.69
N MET A 201 -8.15 -37.25 -6.33
CA MET A 201 -7.78 -36.02 -5.65
C MET A 201 -9.01 -35.14 -5.47
N GLY A 202 -9.04 -34.45 -4.33
CA GLY A 202 -10.03 -33.45 -4.02
C GLY A 202 -9.35 -32.15 -3.67
N SER A 203 -10.10 -31.07 -3.80
CA SER A 203 -9.72 -29.80 -3.22
C SER A 203 -10.95 -29.07 -2.69
N CYS A 204 -10.70 -28.29 -1.65
CA CYS A 204 -11.66 -27.35 -1.12
C CYS A 204 -10.96 -26.05 -0.75
N SER A 205 -11.76 -25.02 -0.52
CA SER A 205 -11.27 -23.73 -0.06
C SER A 205 -12.27 -23.04 0.84
N LEU A 206 -11.73 -22.25 1.75
CA LEU A 206 -12.44 -21.20 2.46
C LEU A 206 -11.89 -19.86 2.01
N GLU A 207 -12.75 -19.00 1.50
CA GLU A 207 -12.37 -17.64 1.10
C GLU A 207 -13.20 -16.61 1.83
N GLN A 208 -12.55 -15.58 2.35
CA GLN A 208 -13.23 -14.42 2.90
C GLN A 208 -12.75 -13.15 2.21
N ALA A 209 -13.70 -12.33 1.81
CA ALA A 209 -13.41 -10.98 1.36
C ALA A 209 -13.00 -10.12 2.57
N ILE A 210 -11.82 -9.52 2.49
CA ILE A 210 -11.29 -8.62 3.51
C ILE A 210 -11.65 -7.18 3.14
N ASN A 211 -11.44 -6.81 1.88
CA ASN A 211 -11.81 -5.49 1.34
C ASN A 211 -11.34 -4.30 2.21
N ALA A 212 -10.07 -4.32 2.61
CA ALA A 212 -9.51 -3.32 3.52
C ALA A 212 -8.34 -2.56 2.88
N GLU A 213 -8.35 -1.24 3.01
CA GLU A 213 -7.23 -0.38 2.65
C GLU A 213 -6.05 -0.64 3.58
N VAL A 214 -4.86 -0.71 2.98
CA VAL A 214 -3.60 -0.90 3.69
C VAL A 214 -2.88 0.44 3.75
N PRO A 215 -2.48 0.92 4.93
CA PRO A 215 -1.68 2.13 5.04
C PRO A 215 -0.42 2.05 4.15
N LEU A 216 -0.12 3.15 3.45
CA LEU A 216 1.04 3.26 2.56
C LEU A 216 2.37 3.18 3.32
N THR A 217 2.34 3.48 4.62
CA THR A 217 3.47 3.39 5.54
C THR A 217 3.11 2.49 6.74
N GLY A 218 4.10 2.13 7.56
CA GLY A 218 3.89 1.22 8.68
C GLY A 218 4.03 -0.26 8.30
N LEU A 219 3.91 -1.13 9.31
CA LEU A 219 4.03 -2.57 9.16
C LEU A 219 2.65 -3.20 9.04
N VAL A 220 2.56 -4.27 8.26
CA VAL A 220 1.32 -4.99 7.98
C VAL A 220 1.65 -6.46 8.09
N PHE A 221 0.96 -7.15 8.97
CA PHE A 221 1.19 -8.56 9.23
C PHE A 221 -0.07 -9.38 8.97
N LEU A 222 0.11 -10.54 8.35
CA LEU A 222 -0.82 -11.67 8.45
C LEU A 222 -0.24 -12.66 9.46
N SER A 223 -1.03 -13.08 10.45
CA SER A 223 -0.65 -14.19 11.31
C SER A 223 -1.80 -15.16 11.52
N PHE A 224 -1.46 -16.43 11.74
CA PHE A 224 -2.39 -17.51 12.03
C PHE A 224 -1.63 -18.69 12.63
N ASP A 225 -2.38 -19.61 13.22
CA ASP A 225 -1.86 -20.88 13.69
C ASP A 225 -2.31 -21.99 12.75
N VAL A 226 -1.40 -22.94 12.48
CA VAL A 226 -1.68 -24.10 11.62
C VAL A 226 -1.20 -25.37 12.28
N MET A 227 -1.97 -26.44 12.12
CA MET A 227 -1.58 -27.80 12.43
C MET A 227 -2.00 -28.72 11.28
N ILE A 228 -1.12 -29.65 10.91
CA ILE A 228 -1.43 -30.69 9.93
C ILE A 228 -1.38 -32.03 10.66
N GLY A 229 -2.54 -32.66 10.81
CA GLY A 229 -2.69 -33.91 11.55
C GLY A 229 -2.38 -35.13 10.70
N ASP A 230 -2.99 -35.22 9.52
CA ASP A 230 -2.75 -36.29 8.56
C ASP A 230 -2.81 -35.74 7.14
N TYR A 231 -2.06 -36.36 6.24
CA TYR A 231 -1.97 -35.96 4.85
C TYR A 231 -1.38 -37.08 3.99
N THR A 232 -2.10 -37.42 2.92
CA THR A 232 -1.62 -38.40 1.93
C THR A 232 -1.40 -37.73 0.57
N LEU A 233 -0.14 -37.69 0.15
CA LEU A 233 0.26 -37.49 -1.24
C LEU A 233 0.63 -38.84 -1.84
N LYS A 234 -0.18 -39.34 -2.79
CA LYS A 234 0.16 -40.53 -3.57
C LYS A 234 0.91 -40.21 -4.87
N GLN A 235 1.22 -38.94 -5.15
CA GLN A 235 1.84 -38.53 -6.41
C GLN A 235 3.32 -38.17 -6.28
N TYR A 236 4.06 -38.49 -7.33
CA TYR A 236 5.50 -38.21 -7.50
C TYR A 236 5.81 -36.76 -7.93
N ASP A 237 4.81 -35.97 -8.35
CA ASP A 237 4.93 -34.53 -8.68
C ASP A 237 3.71 -33.74 -8.17
N PRO A 238 3.72 -33.23 -6.93
CA PRO A 238 2.57 -32.56 -6.33
C PRO A 238 2.25 -31.20 -6.96
N LYS A 239 3.17 -30.59 -7.74
CA LYS A 239 3.04 -29.24 -8.30
C LYS A 239 2.54 -28.20 -7.28
N ASP A 240 1.25 -27.87 -7.34
CA ASP A 240 0.57 -26.86 -6.53
C ASP A 240 -0.37 -27.47 -5.46
N THR A 241 -0.20 -28.77 -5.18
CA THR A 241 -1.02 -29.56 -4.24
C THR A 241 -0.37 -29.55 -2.85
N TYR A 242 -1.02 -28.84 -1.93
CA TYR A 242 -0.58 -28.74 -0.54
C TYR A 242 -1.73 -29.05 0.42
N PRO A 243 -1.44 -29.62 1.61
CA PRO A 243 -2.42 -29.82 2.66
C PRO A 243 -3.06 -28.50 3.10
N LEU A 244 -2.27 -27.43 3.15
CA LEU A 244 -2.75 -26.06 3.29
C LEU A 244 -1.94 -25.13 2.41
N LYS A 245 -2.63 -24.33 1.60
CA LYS A 245 -2.10 -23.17 0.90
C LYS A 245 -2.90 -21.94 1.31
N VAL A 246 -2.19 -20.90 1.74
CA VAL A 246 -2.74 -19.62 2.18
C VAL A 246 -2.40 -18.58 1.16
N THR A 247 -3.43 -17.95 0.59
CA THR A 247 -3.31 -16.93 -0.45
C THR A 247 -3.97 -15.64 0.04
N VAL A 248 -3.21 -14.54 0.05
CA VAL A 248 -3.74 -13.19 0.22
C VAL A 248 -3.75 -12.52 -1.15
N THR A 249 -4.93 -12.19 -1.65
CA THR A 249 -5.07 -11.40 -2.89
C THR A 249 -5.14 -9.93 -2.53
N TYR A 250 -4.32 -9.11 -3.19
CA TYR A 250 -4.23 -7.67 -2.90
C TYR A 250 -4.02 -6.85 -4.17
N LEU A 251 -4.26 -5.54 -4.09
CA LEU A 251 -3.91 -4.57 -5.12
C LEU A 251 -2.63 -3.84 -4.72
N ASP A 252 -1.69 -3.72 -5.65
CA ASP A 252 -0.57 -2.77 -5.51
C ASP A 252 -1.05 -1.32 -5.69
N LYS A 253 -0.17 -0.34 -5.42
CA LYS A 253 -0.52 1.09 -5.52
C LYS A 253 -0.93 1.51 -6.93
N GLU A 254 -0.57 0.75 -7.96
CA GLU A 254 -1.00 0.96 -9.34
C GLU A 254 -2.36 0.32 -9.65
N GLY A 255 -3.01 -0.29 -8.65
CA GLY A 255 -4.29 -0.97 -8.78
C GLY A 255 -4.19 -2.34 -9.45
N LYS A 256 -2.97 -2.88 -9.62
CA LYS A 256 -2.78 -4.20 -10.22
C LYS A 256 -2.87 -5.29 -9.16
N GLU A 257 -3.62 -6.34 -9.49
CA GLU A 257 -3.80 -7.48 -8.61
C GLU A 257 -2.53 -8.32 -8.49
N ARG A 258 -2.25 -8.74 -7.26
CA ARG A 258 -1.11 -9.54 -6.82
C ARG A 258 -1.56 -10.55 -5.78
N SER A 259 -0.71 -11.55 -5.53
CA SER A 259 -0.95 -12.56 -4.52
C SER A 259 0.30 -12.79 -3.68
N PHE A 260 0.11 -12.81 -2.37
CA PHE A 260 1.06 -13.40 -1.44
C PHE A 260 0.62 -14.84 -1.18
N VAL A 261 1.53 -15.80 -1.34
CA VAL A 261 1.22 -17.23 -1.21
C VAL A 261 2.19 -17.87 -0.22
N ARG A 262 1.66 -18.70 0.69
CA ARG A 262 2.43 -19.64 1.50
C ARG A 262 1.76 -21.00 1.50
N ALA A 263 2.57 -22.05 1.47
CA ALA A 263 2.07 -23.41 1.56
C ALA A 263 2.73 -24.16 2.71
N TYR A 264 2.04 -25.13 3.29
CA TYR A 264 2.52 -25.87 4.45
C TYR A 264 2.47 -27.36 4.19
N TYR A 265 3.49 -28.07 4.63
CA TYR A 265 3.60 -29.52 4.50
C TYR A 265 4.40 -30.09 5.68
N TYR A 266 4.13 -31.34 6.04
CA TYR A 266 4.99 -32.10 6.96
C TYR A 266 5.66 -33.30 6.26
N TYR A 267 5.13 -33.71 5.10
CA TYR A 267 5.65 -34.81 4.31
C TYR A 267 5.35 -34.57 2.83
N MET A 268 6.38 -34.63 1.99
CA MET A 268 6.26 -34.62 0.53
C MET A 268 7.25 -35.64 -0.06
N PRO A 269 6.83 -36.51 -0.99
CA PRO A 269 7.75 -37.39 -1.71
C PRO A 269 8.68 -36.54 -2.60
N VAL A 270 9.98 -36.74 -2.43
CA VAL A 270 11.06 -35.80 -2.80
C VAL A 270 11.33 -35.73 -4.32
N GLU A 271 10.58 -36.44 -5.17
CA GLU A 271 10.83 -36.50 -6.61
C GLU A 271 10.34 -35.28 -7.40
N GLY A 272 9.33 -34.56 -6.90
CA GLY A 272 8.71 -33.39 -7.58
C GLY A 272 9.22 -32.02 -7.16
N GLY A 273 10.10 -31.95 -6.15
CA GLY A 273 10.52 -30.70 -5.54
C GLY A 273 9.43 -30.02 -4.70
N ILE A 274 9.84 -29.00 -3.93
CA ILE A 274 8.96 -28.22 -3.04
C ILE A 274 8.93 -26.79 -3.57
N ALA A 275 7.76 -26.17 -3.67
CA ALA A 275 7.68 -24.78 -4.13
C ALA A 275 8.39 -23.85 -3.14
N GLY A 276 9.11 -22.84 -3.64
CA GLY A 276 9.90 -21.92 -2.80
C GLY A 276 9.09 -21.08 -1.80
N PHE A 277 7.77 -21.03 -1.94
CA PHE A 277 6.84 -20.41 -0.99
C PHE A 277 6.31 -21.38 0.08
N SER A 278 6.82 -22.60 0.13
CA SER A 278 6.36 -23.63 1.06
C SER A 278 7.22 -23.68 2.31
N GLU A 279 6.60 -24.01 3.43
CA GLU A 279 7.25 -24.15 4.73
C GLU A 279 6.91 -25.50 5.37
N PHE A 280 7.92 -26.11 5.98
CA PHE A 280 7.72 -27.30 6.79
C PHE A 280 6.98 -26.96 8.09
N VAL A 281 6.09 -27.86 8.51
CA VAL A 281 5.49 -27.90 9.84
C VAL A 281 5.59 -29.31 10.40
N GLU A 282 5.70 -29.45 11.72
CA GLU A 282 5.76 -30.77 12.34
C GLU A 282 4.36 -31.39 12.42
N ALA A 283 4.26 -32.68 12.04
CA ALA A 283 2.99 -33.40 12.04
C ALA A 283 2.36 -33.43 13.44
N GLY A 284 1.05 -33.12 13.53
CA GLY A 284 0.29 -33.14 14.79
C GLY A 284 0.69 -32.07 15.81
N LYS A 285 1.50 -31.07 15.42
CA LYS A 285 1.87 -29.94 16.27
C LYS A 285 1.41 -28.61 15.68
N TRP A 286 0.95 -27.73 16.55
CA TRP A 286 0.64 -26.35 16.21
C TRP A 286 1.91 -25.57 15.90
N SER A 287 1.88 -24.79 14.82
CA SER A 287 2.90 -23.82 14.48
C SER A 287 2.23 -22.46 14.28
N GLN A 288 2.70 -21.45 15.01
CA GLN A 288 2.33 -20.07 14.77
C GLN A 288 3.10 -19.53 13.55
N LYS A 289 2.39 -18.83 12.66
CA LYS A 289 2.94 -18.21 11.46
C LYS A 289 2.65 -16.71 11.46
N SER A 290 3.61 -15.91 11.02
CA SER A 290 3.50 -14.45 10.93
C SER A 290 4.31 -13.93 9.75
N TYR A 291 3.69 -13.12 8.90
CA TYR A 291 4.25 -12.65 7.65
C TYR A 291 4.13 -11.14 7.53
N ASN A 292 5.26 -10.47 7.32
CA ASN A 292 5.30 -9.04 7.06
C ASN A 292 4.90 -8.75 5.59
N LEU A 293 3.63 -8.52 5.34
CA LEU A 293 3.11 -8.17 4.01
C LEU A 293 3.62 -6.82 3.51
N SER A 294 4.11 -5.96 4.40
CA SER A 294 4.75 -4.70 4.01
C SER A 294 6.06 -4.88 3.24
N ALA A 295 6.68 -6.05 3.33
CA ALA A 295 7.94 -6.36 2.65
C ALA A 295 7.72 -6.89 1.21
N GLU A 296 6.48 -7.17 0.83
CA GLU A 296 6.16 -7.61 -0.52
C GLU A 296 6.49 -6.54 -1.56
N VAL A 297 6.95 -6.98 -2.72
CA VAL A 297 7.33 -6.10 -3.83
C VAL A 297 6.54 -6.50 -5.08
N PRO A 298 5.53 -5.71 -5.50
CA PRO A 298 5.11 -4.43 -4.92
C PRO A 298 4.29 -4.57 -3.62
N ARG A 299 4.38 -3.55 -2.74
CA ARG A 299 3.68 -3.51 -1.45
C ARG A 299 2.15 -3.49 -1.67
N PRO A 300 1.36 -4.20 -0.83
CA PRO A 300 -0.08 -4.07 -0.82
C PRO A 300 -0.54 -2.65 -0.47
N SER A 301 -1.51 -2.15 -1.22
CA SER A 301 -2.28 -0.94 -0.92
C SER A 301 -3.72 -1.26 -0.49
N TYR A 302 -4.21 -2.45 -0.84
CA TYR A 302 -5.56 -2.90 -0.52
C TYR A 302 -5.61 -4.42 -0.47
N ILE A 303 -6.08 -5.02 0.64
CA ILE A 303 -6.30 -6.47 0.74
C ILE A 303 -7.71 -6.79 0.25
N LYS A 304 -7.80 -7.60 -0.80
CA LYS A 304 -9.08 -8.05 -1.36
C LYS A 304 -9.65 -9.24 -0.60
N SER A 305 -8.88 -10.32 -0.51
CA SER A 305 -9.34 -11.55 0.11
C SER A 305 -8.21 -12.35 0.75
N LEU A 306 -8.62 -13.21 1.68
CA LEU A 306 -7.81 -14.28 2.22
C LEU A 306 -8.46 -15.60 1.86
N LYS A 307 -7.66 -16.51 1.29
CA LYS A 307 -8.09 -17.84 0.86
C LYS A 307 -7.22 -18.91 1.51
N LEU A 308 -7.89 -19.87 2.15
CA LEU A 308 -7.30 -21.12 2.61
C LEU A 308 -7.69 -22.21 1.60
N GLU A 309 -6.72 -22.89 1.00
CA GLU A 309 -6.93 -23.96 0.04
C GLU A 309 -6.33 -25.25 0.58
N PHE A 310 -7.10 -26.33 0.48
CA PHE A 310 -6.72 -27.66 0.95
C PHE A 310 -6.86 -28.62 -0.23
N SER A 311 -5.87 -29.47 -0.44
CA SER A 311 -5.87 -30.37 -1.59
C SER A 311 -5.07 -31.62 -1.29
N GLY A 312 -5.47 -32.76 -1.85
CA GLY A 312 -4.78 -34.03 -1.66
C GLY A 312 -5.66 -35.26 -1.88
N TRP A 313 -5.21 -36.42 -1.40
CA TRP A 313 -5.99 -37.67 -1.46
C TRP A 313 -6.78 -37.92 -0.17
N ALA A 314 -6.15 -37.57 0.96
CA ALA A 314 -6.71 -37.56 2.30
C ALA A 314 -5.98 -36.46 3.09
N TRP A 315 -6.69 -35.76 3.97
CA TRP A 315 -6.06 -34.77 4.83
C TRP A 315 -6.87 -34.49 6.09
N VAL A 316 -6.19 -34.00 7.11
CA VAL A 316 -6.74 -33.31 8.27
C VAL A 316 -5.83 -32.12 8.54
N CYS A 317 -6.35 -30.91 8.35
CA CYS A 317 -5.65 -29.67 8.64
C CYS A 317 -6.50 -28.82 9.57
N MET A 318 -5.87 -28.23 10.58
CA MET A 318 -6.51 -27.31 11.51
C MET A 318 -5.88 -25.93 11.40
N VAL A 319 -6.73 -24.90 11.47
CA VAL A 319 -6.34 -23.49 11.39
C VAL A 319 -7.08 -22.69 12.46
N ASP A 320 -6.42 -21.68 13.03
CA ASP A 320 -6.97 -20.84 14.08
C ASP A 320 -6.23 -19.48 14.16
N ASN A 321 -6.75 -18.53 14.95
CA ASN A 321 -6.17 -17.22 15.27
C ASN A 321 -5.73 -16.40 14.06
N ILE A 322 -6.50 -16.47 12.97
CA ILE A 322 -6.21 -15.73 11.76
C ILE A 322 -6.49 -14.25 12.00
N ARG A 323 -5.48 -13.40 11.80
CA ARG A 323 -5.58 -11.95 12.02
C ARG A 323 -4.70 -11.18 11.06
N PHE A 324 -5.18 -10.01 10.68
CA PHE A 324 -4.36 -8.95 10.11
C PHE A 324 -4.05 -7.89 11.16
N VAL A 325 -2.83 -7.35 11.15
CA VAL A 325 -2.42 -6.26 12.05
C VAL A 325 -1.63 -5.23 11.26
N TRP A 326 -2.05 -3.97 11.35
CA TRP A 326 -1.29 -2.81 10.86
C TRP A 326 -1.60 -1.57 11.67
#